data_AF-B4VHP8-F1
#
_entry.id   AF-B4VHP8-F1
#
_cell.length_a   1.000
_cell.length_b   1.000
_cell.length_c   1.000
_cell.angle_alpha   90.00
_cell.angle_beta   90.00
_cell.angle_gamma   90.00
#
_symmetry.space_group_name_H-M   'P 1'
#
loop_
_entity.id
_entity.type
_entity.pdbx_description
1 polymer ?
#
loop_
_entity_poly.entity_id
_entity_poly.type
_entity_poly.pdbx_seq_one_letter_code
_entity_poly.pdbx_strand_id
1 'polypeptide(L)'
;MSYPQGWVTNSGSVVEQCKVFDPESISLPEQSESFDEAVHIRVDKIPFERVAREDNQTSQELSRRQTTIDGYQAVVVENKATGIGLIPEGVRSYLYFVDLDGQTLIGTTYDMQGQRYQRNKQVLDQMMNSLSFNR
;
A
#
# COMPACT_ATOMS: atom_id res chain seq x y z
N MET A 1 -14.80 30.02 10.30
CA MET A 1 -14.55 28.91 11.26
C MET A 1 -13.24 29.21 11.95
N SER A 2 -13.25 29.37 13.28
CA SER A 2 -12.04 29.63 14.08
C SER A 2 -11.90 28.53 15.13
N TYR A 3 -10.69 28.00 15.29
CA TYR A 3 -10.34 27.03 16.33
C TYR A 3 -9.86 27.75 17.61
N PRO A 4 -9.78 27.04 18.76
CA PRO A 4 -9.31 27.63 20.00
C PRO A 4 -7.92 28.26 19.83
N GLN A 5 -7.76 29.46 20.37
CA GLN A 5 -6.52 30.22 20.24
C GLN A 5 -5.35 29.43 20.85
N GLY A 6 -4.28 29.26 20.07
CA GLY A 6 -3.08 28.52 20.49
C GLY A 6 -3.03 27.05 20.09
N TRP A 7 -4.10 26.50 19.49
CA TRP A 7 -4.09 25.13 18.97
C TRP A 7 -3.35 25.05 17.63
N VAL A 8 -2.64 23.95 17.44
CA VAL A 8 -1.87 23.65 16.23
C VAL A 8 -2.79 22.99 15.20
N THR A 9 -2.57 23.30 13.92
CA THR A 9 -3.30 22.70 12.79
C THR A 9 -2.39 21.85 11.93
N ASN A 10 -2.97 20.87 11.24
CA ASN A 10 -2.24 20.10 10.24
C ASN A 10 -1.81 20.97 9.05
N SER A 11 -0.63 20.67 8.48
CA SER A 11 0.03 21.47 7.44
C SER A 11 -0.65 21.47 6.08
N GLY A 12 -1.49 20.47 5.80
CA GLY A 12 -2.10 20.30 4.47
C GLY A 12 -1.46 19.22 3.59
N SER A 13 -0.36 18.59 4.01
CA SER A 13 0.41 17.66 3.15
C SER A 13 -0.26 16.30 2.94
N VAL A 14 -0.99 15.80 3.94
CA VAL A 14 -1.68 14.49 3.90
C VAL A 14 -3.20 14.65 4.04
N VAL A 15 -3.64 15.59 4.87
CA VAL A 15 -5.05 15.95 5.08
C VAL A 15 -5.20 17.43 4.77
N GLU A 16 -6.35 17.86 4.22
CA GLU A 16 -6.61 19.28 3.93
C GLU A 16 -6.29 20.17 5.14
N GLN A 17 -5.71 21.35 4.87
CA GLN A 17 -5.31 22.28 5.92
C GLN A 17 -6.49 22.64 6.84
N CYS A 18 -6.23 22.78 8.14
CA CYS A 18 -7.22 23.16 9.15
C CYS A 18 -8.39 22.15 9.31
N LYS A 19 -8.12 20.84 9.18
CA LYS A 19 -9.11 19.78 9.47
C LYS A 19 -8.88 19.11 10.83
N VAL A 20 -7.65 19.15 11.33
CA VAL A 20 -7.25 18.55 12.60
C VAL A 20 -6.68 19.65 13.49
N PHE A 21 -7.07 19.63 14.77
CA PHE A 21 -6.68 20.63 15.76
C PHE A 21 -6.25 19.92 17.04
N ASP A 22 -5.11 20.33 17.61
CA ASP A 22 -4.60 19.78 18.87
C ASP A 22 -3.97 20.91 19.72
N PRO A 23 -4.16 20.93 21.06
CA PRO A 23 -3.49 21.89 21.94
C PRO A 23 -1.97 21.73 21.98
N GLU A 24 -1.43 20.57 21.61
CA GLU A 24 0.00 20.28 21.59
C GLU A 24 0.54 20.13 20.16
N SER A 25 1.77 20.61 19.94
CA SER A 25 2.47 20.36 18.68
C SER A 25 2.82 18.89 18.56
N ILE A 26 2.30 18.23 17.51
CA ILE A 26 2.75 16.89 17.18
C ILE A 26 4.21 16.94 16.71
N SER A 27 5.09 16.25 17.44
CA SER A 27 6.44 15.97 16.95
C SER A 27 6.40 14.59 16.31
N LEU A 28 6.51 14.58 14.99
CA LEU A 28 6.71 13.33 14.26
C LEU A 28 8.19 12.95 14.37
N PRO A 29 8.52 11.75 14.87
CA PRO A 29 9.88 11.24 14.81
C PRO A 29 10.39 11.28 13.36
N GLU A 30 11.68 11.56 13.15
CA GLU A 30 12.28 11.36 11.83
C GLU A 30 11.96 9.94 11.34
N GLN A 31 11.56 9.81 10.07
CA GLN A 31 11.17 8.56 9.44
C GLN A 31 9.87 7.90 9.96
N SER A 32 9.00 8.62 10.68
CA SER A 32 7.65 8.10 11.02
C SER A 32 6.79 7.80 9.80
N GLU A 33 7.16 8.32 8.63
CA GLU A 33 6.53 8.04 7.33
C GLU A 33 7.13 6.80 6.62
N SER A 34 8.12 6.13 7.24
CA SER A 34 8.77 4.94 6.69
C SER A 34 8.27 3.67 7.35
N PHE A 35 8.14 2.60 6.57
CA PHE A 35 7.92 1.25 7.06
C PHE A 35 9.08 0.35 6.60
N ASP A 36 9.66 -0.42 7.53
CA ASP A 36 10.84 -1.26 7.31
C ASP A 36 10.49 -2.68 6.81
N GLU A 37 9.25 -2.90 6.39
CA GLU A 37 8.82 -4.21 5.90
C GLU A 37 9.29 -4.41 4.45
N ALA A 38 10.21 -5.38 4.26
CA ALA A 38 10.71 -5.72 2.93
C ALA A 38 9.62 -6.35 2.04
N VAL A 39 8.81 -7.24 2.62
CA VAL A 39 7.65 -7.87 2.01
C VAL A 39 6.57 -8.03 3.08
N HIS A 40 5.33 -7.69 2.73
CA HIS A 40 4.17 -7.87 3.59
C HIS A 40 3.16 -8.79 2.90
N ILE A 41 2.64 -9.78 3.62
CA ILE A 41 1.61 -10.71 3.13
C ILE A 41 0.47 -10.75 4.14
N ARG A 42 -0.77 -10.60 3.67
CA ARG A 42 -1.97 -10.67 4.49
C ARG A 42 -3.13 -11.31 3.74
N VAL A 43 -4.17 -11.71 4.46
CA VAL A 43 -5.46 -12.14 3.90
C VAL A 43 -6.55 -11.22 4.41
N ASP A 44 -7.24 -10.56 3.49
CA ASP A 44 -8.33 -9.65 3.81
C ASP A 44 -9.67 -10.28 3.39
N LYS A 45 -10.71 -10.14 4.22
CA LYS A 45 -12.10 -10.54 3.90
C LYS A 45 -12.76 -9.51 2.98
N ILE A 46 -12.12 -9.25 1.85
CA ILE A 46 -12.58 -8.30 0.83
C ILE A 46 -12.61 -9.06 -0.51
N PRO A 47 -13.68 -8.89 -1.32
CA PRO A 47 -13.76 -9.52 -2.63
C PRO A 47 -12.61 -9.11 -3.54
N PHE A 48 -12.09 -10.07 -4.31
CA PHE A 48 -10.97 -9.88 -5.23
C PHE A 48 -11.22 -8.74 -6.22
N GLU A 49 -12.41 -8.67 -6.80
CA GLU A 49 -12.81 -7.66 -7.78
C GLU A 49 -12.94 -6.26 -7.18
N ARG A 50 -12.92 -6.13 -5.85
CA ARG A 50 -12.90 -4.83 -5.18
C ARG A 50 -11.47 -4.32 -4.99
N VAL A 51 -10.53 -5.19 -4.66
CA VAL A 51 -9.13 -4.80 -4.37
C VAL A 51 -8.25 -4.80 -5.61
N ALA A 52 -8.54 -5.64 -6.61
CA ALA A 52 -7.77 -5.73 -7.85
C ALA A 52 -8.21 -4.70 -8.91
N ARG A 53 -9.04 -3.70 -8.56
CA ARG A 53 -9.56 -2.70 -9.52
C ARG A 53 -8.44 -1.80 -10.06
N GLU A 54 -8.60 -1.37 -11.31
CA GLU A 54 -7.67 -0.47 -12.00
C GLU A 54 -7.84 1.00 -11.58
N ASP A 55 -9.04 1.40 -11.18
CA ASP A 55 -9.34 2.79 -10.84
C ASP A 55 -9.07 3.08 -9.36
N ASN A 56 -7.90 3.67 -9.09
CA ASN A 56 -7.52 4.14 -7.76
C ASN A 56 -6.85 5.51 -7.85
N GLN A 57 -7.52 6.56 -7.38
CA GLN A 57 -7.00 7.93 -7.37
C GLN A 57 -5.70 8.09 -6.55
N THR A 58 -5.41 7.16 -5.64
CA THR A 58 -4.21 7.21 -4.78
C THR A 58 -2.94 6.65 -5.45
N SER A 59 -3.06 6.04 -6.63
CA SER A 59 -1.93 5.43 -7.32
C SER A 59 -2.10 5.41 -8.84
N GLN A 60 -1.02 5.70 -9.57
CA GLN A 60 -0.92 5.48 -11.00
C GLN A 60 -0.45 4.05 -11.27
N GLU A 61 -1.21 3.28 -12.06
CA GLU A 61 -0.79 1.96 -12.52
C GLU A 61 0.36 2.07 -13.53
N LEU A 62 1.45 1.34 -13.28
CA LEU A 62 2.62 1.24 -14.16
C LEU A 62 2.60 -0.04 -14.99
N SER A 63 2.15 -1.15 -14.40
CA SER A 63 1.95 -2.41 -15.12
C SER A 63 0.92 -3.30 -14.41
N ARG A 64 0.27 -4.16 -15.20
CA ARG A 64 -0.66 -5.17 -14.73
C ARG A 64 -0.50 -6.47 -15.51
N ARG A 65 -0.56 -7.59 -14.81
CA ARG A 65 -0.52 -8.93 -15.42
C ARG A 65 -1.47 -9.88 -14.69
N GLN A 66 -2.27 -10.61 -15.45
CA GLN A 66 -3.04 -11.75 -14.94
C GLN A 66 -2.13 -12.99 -14.82
N THR A 67 -2.34 -13.78 -13.77
CA THR A 67 -1.59 -15.01 -13.49
C THR A 67 -2.45 -15.96 -12.65
N THR A 68 -1.88 -17.10 -12.28
CA THR A 68 -2.46 -17.99 -11.27
C THR A 68 -1.44 -18.29 -10.18
N ILE A 69 -1.92 -18.59 -8.97
CA ILE A 69 -1.13 -19.06 -7.81
C ILE A 69 -1.84 -20.30 -7.26
N ASP A 70 -1.19 -21.46 -7.35
CA ASP A 70 -1.77 -22.76 -6.97
C ASP A 70 -3.18 -23.03 -7.57
N GLY A 71 -3.38 -22.57 -8.81
CA GLY A 71 -4.65 -22.69 -9.54
C GLY A 71 -5.68 -21.60 -9.24
N TYR A 72 -5.49 -20.77 -8.22
CA TYR A 72 -6.33 -19.60 -7.96
C TYR A 72 -6.00 -18.45 -8.89
N GLN A 73 -7.01 -17.69 -9.29
CA GLN A 73 -6.84 -16.49 -10.10
C GLN A 73 -6.05 -15.45 -9.32
N ALA A 74 -5.08 -14.82 -10.00
CA ALA A 74 -4.30 -13.77 -9.40
C ALA A 74 -4.01 -12.64 -10.40
N VAL A 75 -3.80 -11.45 -9.86
CA VAL A 75 -3.36 -10.28 -10.62
C VAL A 75 -2.15 -9.67 -9.92
N VAL A 76 -1.14 -9.34 -10.72
CA VAL A 76 0.08 -8.68 -10.29
C VAL A 76 0.06 -7.26 -10.82
N VAL A 77 0.29 -6.28 -9.95
CA VAL A 77 0.23 -4.85 -10.30
C VAL A 77 1.47 -4.15 -9.79
N GLU A 78 2.06 -3.30 -10.62
CA GLU A 78 3.04 -2.31 -10.20
C GLU A 78 2.43 -0.93 -10.28
N ASN A 79 2.52 -0.17 -9.20
CA ASN A 79 1.91 1.15 -9.06
C ASN A 79 2.96 2.18 -8.65
N LYS A 80 2.64 3.45 -8.87
CA LYS A 80 3.34 4.61 -8.33
C LYS A 80 2.34 5.46 -7.53
N ALA A 81 2.62 5.74 -6.27
CA ALA A 81 1.75 6.53 -5.42
C ALA A 81 1.66 8.00 -5.92
N THR A 82 0.47 8.58 -5.84
CA THR A 82 0.20 9.98 -6.24
C THR A 82 0.37 10.98 -5.09
N GLY A 83 0.58 10.51 -3.87
CA GLY A 83 0.66 11.35 -2.66
C GLY A 83 -0.69 11.74 -2.05
N ILE A 84 -1.82 11.40 -2.69
CA ILE A 84 -3.17 11.64 -2.15
C ILE A 84 -3.49 10.71 -0.96
N GLY A 85 -2.87 9.52 -0.93
CA GLY A 85 -3.08 8.50 0.09
C GLY A 85 -2.04 8.53 1.21
N LEU A 86 -1.94 7.41 1.94
CA LEU A 86 -0.97 7.24 3.03
C LEU A 86 0.46 6.98 2.55
N ILE A 87 0.62 6.53 1.30
CA ILE A 87 1.93 6.23 0.72
C ILE A 87 2.49 7.51 0.10
N PRO A 88 3.73 7.91 0.44
CA PRO A 88 4.35 9.12 -0.09
C PRO A 88 4.36 9.15 -1.62
N GLU A 89 4.24 10.34 -2.19
CA GLU A 89 4.27 10.52 -3.64
C GLU A 89 5.52 9.90 -4.27
N GLY A 90 5.32 9.21 -5.38
CA GLY A 90 6.42 8.66 -6.17
C GLY A 90 6.94 7.30 -5.71
N VAL A 91 6.59 6.85 -4.51
CA VAL A 91 6.91 5.49 -4.03
C VAL A 91 6.26 4.47 -4.95
N ARG A 92 7.05 3.51 -5.43
CA ARG A 92 6.55 2.39 -6.20
C ARG A 92 6.10 1.27 -5.28
N SER A 93 5.04 0.57 -5.66
CA SER A 93 4.59 -0.63 -4.98
C SER A 93 4.38 -1.76 -5.98
N TYR A 94 4.68 -2.98 -5.54
CA TYR A 94 4.49 -4.19 -6.33
C TYR A 94 3.60 -5.13 -5.54
N LEU A 95 2.43 -5.44 -6.10
CA LEU A 95 1.33 -6.11 -5.41
C LEU A 95 0.92 -7.39 -6.13
N TYR A 96 0.63 -8.41 -5.34
CA TYR A 96 -0.12 -9.59 -5.74
C TYR A 96 -1.49 -9.54 -5.08
N PHE A 97 -2.52 -9.82 -5.86
CA PHE A 97 -3.87 -10.13 -5.38
C PHE A 97 -4.19 -11.56 -5.82
N VAL A 98 -4.56 -12.43 -4.89
CA VAL A 98 -4.96 -13.82 -5.18
C VAL A 98 -6.37 -14.03 -4.63
N ASP A 99 -7.29 -14.41 -5.50
CA ASP A 99 -8.67 -14.73 -5.11
C ASP A 99 -8.70 -16.06 -4.33
N LEU A 100 -9.20 -16.03 -3.10
CA LEU A 100 -9.36 -17.21 -2.23
C LEU A 100 -10.84 -17.41 -1.90
N ASP A 101 -11.71 -17.33 -2.91
CA ASP A 101 -13.14 -17.61 -2.85
C ASP A 101 -13.87 -16.82 -1.73
N GLY A 102 -13.95 -15.50 -1.92
CA GLY A 102 -14.61 -14.58 -0.97
C GLY A 102 -13.65 -13.91 0.02
N GLN A 103 -12.36 -14.22 -0.06
CA GLN A 103 -11.27 -13.50 0.59
C GLN A 103 -10.18 -13.24 -0.45
N THR A 104 -9.31 -12.26 -0.18
CA THR A 104 -8.17 -11.98 -1.06
C THR A 104 -6.88 -12.07 -0.26
N LEU A 105 -5.93 -12.88 -0.73
CA LEU A 105 -4.56 -12.81 -0.27
C LEU A 105 -3.84 -11.67 -1.00
N ILE A 106 -3.17 -10.82 -0.23
CA ILE A 106 -2.46 -9.65 -0.73
C ILE A 106 -0.98 -9.77 -0.33
N GLY A 107 -0.11 -9.87 -1.32
CA GLY A 107 1.34 -9.76 -1.16
C GLY A 107 1.81 -8.39 -1.64
N THR A 108 2.73 -7.74 -0.94
CA THR A 108 3.18 -6.39 -1.31
C THR A 108 4.63 -6.13 -0.92
N THR A 109 5.33 -5.35 -1.75
CA THR A 109 6.59 -4.68 -1.42
C THR A 109 6.59 -3.25 -1.96
N TYR A 110 7.40 -2.36 -1.37
CA TYR A 110 7.48 -0.94 -1.70
C TYR A 110 8.91 -0.46 -1.92
N ASP A 111 9.06 0.58 -2.73
CA ASP A 111 10.32 1.26 -3.01
C ASP A 111 10.58 2.38 -2.00
N MET A 112 10.75 1.99 -0.73
CA MET A 112 11.04 2.91 0.37
C MET A 112 12.55 3.15 0.50
N GLN A 113 12.94 4.32 1.02
CA GLN A 113 14.35 4.65 1.26
C GLN A 113 15.01 3.59 2.15
N GLY A 114 16.20 3.12 1.75
CA GLY A 114 16.94 2.08 2.46
C GLY A 114 16.54 0.65 2.07
N GLN A 115 15.43 0.45 1.36
CA GLN A 115 15.03 -0.86 0.86
C GLN A 115 15.71 -1.22 -0.47
N ARG A 116 15.71 -2.52 -0.79
CA ARG A 116 16.23 -3.06 -2.05
C ARG A 116 15.07 -3.48 -2.95
N TYR A 117 14.31 -2.52 -3.46
CA TYR A 117 13.04 -2.77 -4.16
C TYR A 117 13.11 -3.86 -5.22
N GLN A 118 14.08 -3.81 -6.15
CA GLN A 118 14.21 -4.84 -7.18
C GLN A 118 14.46 -6.24 -6.63
N ARG A 119 15.27 -6.36 -5.57
CA ARG A 119 15.47 -7.63 -4.86
C ARG A 119 14.19 -8.08 -4.17
N ASN A 120 13.48 -7.16 -3.51
CA ASN A 120 12.26 -7.49 -2.79
C ASN A 120 11.13 -7.92 -3.74
N LYS A 121 11.03 -7.33 -4.94
CA LYS A 121 10.12 -7.82 -6.01
C LYS A 121 10.41 -9.27 -6.36
N GLN A 122 11.67 -9.61 -6.62
CA GLN A 122 12.08 -10.98 -6.95
C GLN A 122 11.80 -11.96 -5.80
N VAL A 123 12.01 -11.54 -4.56
CA VAL A 123 11.68 -12.34 -3.37
C VAL A 123 10.17 -12.54 -3.27
N LEU A 124 9.36 -11.50 -3.46
CA LEU A 124 7.90 -11.62 -3.47
C LEU A 124 7.42 -12.55 -4.59
N ASP A 125 7.97 -12.45 -5.80
CA ASP A 125 7.66 -13.38 -6.90
C ASP A 125 7.91 -14.83 -6.48
N GLN A 126 9.07 -15.11 -5.87
CA GLN A 126 9.42 -16.45 -5.41
C GLN A 126 8.48 -16.93 -4.29
N MET A 127 8.19 -16.08 -3.31
CA MET A 127 7.28 -16.40 -2.21
C MET A 127 5.90 -16.77 -2.75
N MET A 128 5.31 -15.90 -3.58
CA MET A 128 3.98 -16.10 -4.13
C MET A 128 3.92 -17.36 -5.01
N ASN A 129 4.90 -17.59 -5.88
CA ASN A 129 4.95 -18.77 -6.74
C ASN A 129 5.19 -20.09 -5.97
N SER A 130 5.65 -20.01 -4.72
CA SER A 130 5.87 -21.17 -3.84
C SER A 130 4.68 -21.51 -2.95
N LEU A 131 3.64 -20.66 -2.93
CA LEU A 131 2.46 -20.90 -2.10
C LEU A 131 1.68 -22.11 -2.62
N SER A 132 1.16 -22.88 -1.66
CA SER A 132 0.18 -23.94 -1.89
C SER A 132 -0.93 -23.78 -0.86
N PHE A 133 -2.19 -23.90 -1.28
CA PHE A 133 -3.35 -23.79 -0.41
C PHE A 133 -3.95 -25.17 -0.16
N ASN A 134 -4.16 -25.50 1.11
CA ASN A 134 -4.82 -26.75 1.49
C ASN A 134 -6.29 -26.68 1.09
N ARG A 135 -6.76 -27.71 0.38
CA ARG A 135 -8.16 -27.88 -0.06
C ARG A 135 -8.95 -28.73 0.93
#